data_AF-A0A1I1QQE2-F1
#
_entry.id   AF-A0A1I1QQE2-F1
#
_cell.length_a   1.000
_cell.length_b   1.000
_cell.length_c   1.000
_cell.angle_alpha   90.00
_cell.angle_beta   90.00
_cell.angle_gamma   90.00
#
_symmetry.space_group_name_H-M   'P 1'
#
loop_
_entity.id
_entity.type
_entity.pdbx_description
1 polymer ?
#
loop_
_entity_poly.entity_id
_entity_poly.type
_entity_poly.pdbx_seq_one_letter_code
_entity_poly.pdbx_strand_id
1 'polypeptide(L)'
;MNLETLRDKPLFQMTGEEFIFLQNRLNSEVPIKTLEPEKGKKYVYGMRGIAKLFDCSISSANRLKKSGKIDEAIIQDGRKIIVDSELALELMKASK
;
A
#
# COMPACT_ATOMS: atom_id res chain seq x y z
N MET A 1 39.19 10.85 -0.76
CA MET A 1 39.29 10.28 0.59
C MET A 1 39.16 8.76 0.49
N ASN A 2 40.00 7.99 1.18
CA ASN A 2 39.98 6.52 1.11
C ASN A 2 38.92 5.96 2.08
N LEU A 3 37.96 5.18 1.55
CA LEU A 3 36.84 4.66 2.35
C LEU A 3 37.26 3.69 3.44
N GLU A 4 38.22 2.82 3.14
CA GLU A 4 38.68 1.77 4.05
C GLU A 4 39.24 2.41 5.33
N THR A 5 40.11 3.41 5.15
CA THR A 5 40.68 4.19 6.26
C THR A 5 39.65 4.95 7.09
N LEU A 6 38.46 5.22 6.54
CA LEU A 6 37.42 5.98 7.21
C LEU A 6 36.46 5.09 7.99
N ARG A 7 36.25 3.85 7.52
CA ARG A 7 35.45 2.83 8.20
C ARG A 7 36.14 2.28 9.45
N ASP A 8 37.47 2.26 9.43
CA ASP A 8 38.30 1.78 10.54
C ASP A 8 38.49 2.82 11.65
N LYS A 9 38.21 4.11 11.38
CA LYS A 9 38.27 5.17 12.38
C LYS A 9 37.05 5.12 13.31
N PRO A 10 37.23 5.38 14.62
CA PRO A 10 36.10 5.56 15.51
C PRO A 10 35.40 6.90 15.24
N LEU A 11 34.08 6.94 15.45
CA LEU A 11 33.23 8.11 15.12
C LEU A 11 33.68 9.43 15.78
N PHE A 12 34.24 9.37 16.98
CA PHE A 12 34.70 10.58 17.70
C PHE A 12 35.98 11.20 17.13
N GLN A 13 36.72 10.45 16.30
CA GLN A 13 37.96 10.90 15.65
C GLN A 13 37.70 11.41 14.22
N MET A 14 36.45 11.29 13.76
CA MET A 14 36.03 11.65 12.42
C MET A 14 35.67 13.14 12.34
N THR A 15 36.00 13.80 11.24
CA THR A 15 35.50 15.16 10.99
C THR A 15 34.07 15.13 10.46
N GLY A 16 33.31 16.22 10.66
CA GLY A 16 31.93 16.31 10.15
C GLY A 16 31.82 16.15 8.64
N GLU A 17 32.83 16.60 7.89
CA GLU A 17 32.90 16.43 6.43
C GLU A 17 33.04 14.96 6.03
N GLU A 18 33.92 14.22 6.73
CA GLU A 18 34.08 12.79 6.51
C GLU A 18 32.77 12.04 6.83
N PHE A 19 32.04 12.45 7.87
CA PHE A 19 30.75 11.84 8.26
C PHE A 19 29.67 12.04 7.19
N ILE A 20 29.50 13.27 6.71
CA ILE A 20 28.55 13.59 5.64
C ILE A 20 28.88 12.82 4.36
N PHE A 21 30.17 12.64 4.07
CA PHE A 21 30.64 11.86 2.93
C PHE A 21 30.21 10.38 3.00
N LEU A 22 30.30 9.74 4.18
CA LEU A 22 29.79 8.37 4.36
C LEU A 22 28.26 8.30 4.26
N GLN A 23 27.56 9.25 4.88
CA GLN A 23 26.10 9.28 4.90
C GLN A 23 25.49 9.43 3.49
N ASN A 24 26.03 10.34 2.69
CA ASN A 24 25.56 10.58 1.33
C ASN A 24 25.75 9.37 0.41
N ARG A 25 26.78 8.56 0.69
CA ARG A 25 27.03 7.33 -0.06
C ARG A 25 26.06 6.21 0.31
N LEU A 26 25.73 6.04 1.59
CA LEU A 26 24.68 5.11 2.02
C LEU A 26 23.33 5.46 1.39
N ASN A 27 23.01 6.75 1.29
CA ASN A 27 21.78 7.21 0.64
C ASN A 27 21.78 7.05 -0.89
N SER A 28 22.96 6.89 -1.51
CA SER A 28 23.10 6.69 -2.95
C SER A 28 23.11 5.20 -3.34
N GLU A 29 23.61 4.32 -2.47
CA GLU A 29 23.68 2.87 -2.69
C GLU A 29 22.41 2.13 -2.23
N VAL A 30 21.64 2.73 -1.32
CA VAL A 30 20.29 2.28 -1.02
C VAL A 30 19.38 3.11 -1.92
N PRO A 31 18.88 2.60 -3.08
CA PRO A 31 17.64 3.14 -3.57
C PRO A 31 16.72 3.03 -2.36
N ILE A 32 16.24 4.17 -1.88
CA ILE A 32 15.10 4.21 -0.99
C ILE A 32 14.10 3.38 -1.76
N LYS A 33 13.99 2.09 -1.40
CA LYS A 33 12.78 1.34 -1.61
C LYS A 33 11.86 2.18 -0.78
N THR A 34 11.24 3.17 -1.43
CA THR A 34 9.88 3.51 -1.19
C THR A 34 9.28 2.12 -1.12
N LEU A 35 9.12 1.64 0.11
CA LEU A 35 8.12 0.66 0.40
C LEU A 35 6.88 1.42 -0.03
N GLU A 36 6.59 1.39 -1.34
CA GLU A 36 5.23 1.49 -1.81
C GLU A 36 4.55 0.57 -0.83
N PRO A 37 3.71 1.12 0.08
CA PRO A 37 3.07 0.29 1.08
C PRO A 37 2.51 -0.83 0.24
N GLU A 38 2.96 -2.07 0.54
CA GLU A 38 2.61 -3.23 -0.25
C GLU A 38 1.18 -2.99 -0.68
N LYS A 39 0.89 -3.06 -1.99
CA LYS A 39 -0.49 -3.13 -2.45
C LYS A 39 -1.08 -4.45 -1.90
N GLY A 40 -1.07 -4.62 -0.58
CA GLY A 40 -1.87 -5.52 0.18
C GLY A 40 -3.26 -5.09 -0.19
N LYS A 41 -3.82 -5.89 -1.09
CA LYS A 41 -5.20 -5.85 -1.55
C LYS A 41 -6.03 -5.39 -0.37
N LYS A 42 -6.54 -4.16 -0.43
CA LYS A 42 -7.28 -3.57 0.67
C LYS A 42 -8.60 -4.32 0.74
N TYR A 43 -8.63 -5.41 1.48
CA TYR A 43 -9.87 -6.12 1.73
C TYR A 43 -10.79 -5.23 2.56
N VAL A 44 -12.01 -5.09 2.07
CA VAL A 44 -13.05 -4.27 2.65
C VAL A 44 -14.13 -5.17 3.23
N TYR A 45 -14.55 -4.86 4.46
CA TYR A 45 -15.40 -5.75 5.23
C TYR A 45 -16.83 -5.21 5.38
N GLY A 46 -17.79 -6.10 5.13
CA GLY A 46 -19.22 -5.84 5.30
C GLY A 46 -19.81 -4.85 4.30
N MET A 47 -21.12 -4.66 4.38
CA MET A 47 -21.83 -3.72 3.51
C MET A 47 -21.41 -2.26 3.75
N ARG A 48 -21.04 -1.90 4.99
CA ARG A 48 -20.50 -0.57 5.32
C ARG A 48 -19.17 -0.31 4.62
N GLY A 49 -18.34 -1.35 4.50
CA GLY A 49 -17.10 -1.26 3.76
C GLY A 49 -17.36 -0.98 2.27
N ILE A 50 -18.25 -1.75 1.64
CA ILE A 50 -18.63 -1.55 0.23
C ILE A 50 -19.16 -0.13 0.00
N ALA A 51 -20.04 0.33 0.88
CA ALA A 51 -20.57 1.69 0.86
C ALA A 51 -19.46 2.76 0.90
N LYS A 52 -18.46 2.57 1.76
CA LYS A 52 -17.31 3.47 1.88
C LYS A 52 -16.36 3.40 0.68
N LEU A 53 -16.21 2.24 0.04
CA LEU A 53 -15.38 2.07 -1.14
C LEU A 53 -15.95 2.84 -2.34
N PHE A 54 -17.27 2.74 -2.55
CA PHE A 54 -17.97 3.38 -3.67
C PHE A 54 -18.56 4.75 -3.35
N ASP A 55 -18.29 5.28 -2.15
CA ASP A 55 -18.87 6.51 -1.62
C ASP A 55 -20.40 6.61 -1.82
N CYS A 56 -21.10 5.54 -1.46
CA CYS A 56 -22.54 5.42 -1.64
C CYS A 56 -23.27 5.07 -0.34
N SER A 57 -24.59 5.23 -0.32
CA SER A 57 -25.41 4.83 0.82
C SER A 57 -25.46 3.29 0.96
N ILE A 58 -25.79 2.81 2.17
CA ILE A 58 -25.94 1.37 2.44
C ILE A 58 -27.02 0.74 1.54
N SER A 59 -28.10 1.47 1.25
CA SER A 59 -29.18 1.01 0.38
C SER A 59 -28.71 0.88 -1.08
N SER A 60 -27.88 1.81 -1.56
CA SER A 60 -27.27 1.73 -2.89
C SER A 60 -26.25 0.59 -2.97
N ALA A 61 -25.41 0.40 -1.95
CA ALA A 61 -24.50 -0.75 -1.89
C ALA A 61 -25.25 -2.09 -1.91
N ASN A 62 -26.41 -2.19 -1.25
CA ASN A 62 -27.27 -3.38 -1.31
C ASN A 62 -27.85 -3.61 -2.72
N ARG A 63 -28.23 -2.54 -3.43
CA ARG A 63 -28.66 -2.66 -4.84
C ARG A 63 -27.50 -3.11 -5.72
N LEU A 64 -26.30 -2.58 -5.50
CA LEU A 64 -25.09 -2.94 -6.24
C LEU A 64 -24.78 -4.44 -6.08
N LYS A 65 -24.81 -4.94 -4.84
CA LYS A 65 -24.70 -6.37 -4.56
C LYS A 65 -25.80 -7.18 -5.25
N LYS A 66 -27.07 -6.76 -5.17
CA LYS A 66 -28.18 -7.45 -5.84
C LYS A 66 -28.08 -7.43 -7.37
N SER A 67 -27.42 -6.43 -7.94
CA SER A 67 -27.24 -6.30 -9.39
C SER A 67 -26.14 -7.20 -9.96
N GLY A 68 -25.33 -7.84 -9.11
CA GLY A 68 -24.29 -8.78 -9.51
C GLY A 68 -23.03 -8.17 -10.12
N LYS A 69 -22.95 -6.85 -10.27
CA LYS A 69 -21.82 -6.15 -10.92
C LYS A 69 -20.46 -6.35 -10.25
N ILE A 70 -20.45 -6.75 -8.98
CA ILE A 70 -19.24 -6.88 -8.15
C ILE A 70 -19.14 -8.27 -7.52
N ASP A 71 -19.93 -9.25 -7.97
CA ASP A 71 -20.00 -10.57 -7.34
C ASP A 71 -18.67 -11.32 -7.38
N GLU A 72 -17.88 -11.15 -8.44
CA GLU A 72 -16.53 -11.76 -8.54
C GLU A 72 -15.55 -11.19 -7.50
N ALA A 73 -15.77 -9.96 -7.02
CA ALA A 73 -14.95 -9.34 -5.97
C ALA A 73 -15.41 -9.71 -4.56
N ILE A 74 -16.57 -10.35 -4.39
CA ILE A 74 -17.18 -10.61 -3.10
C ILE A 74 -16.96 -12.07 -2.69
N ILE A 75 -16.38 -12.25 -1.51
CA ILE A 75 -16.34 -13.53 -0.80
C ILE A 75 -17.32 -13.44 0.37
N GLN A 76 -18.35 -14.28 0.35
CA GLN A 76 -19.38 -14.30 1.39
C GLN A 76 -19.43 -15.66 2.10
N ASP A 77 -19.29 -15.63 3.42
CA ASP A 77 -19.58 -16.76 4.32
C ASP A 77 -20.71 -16.34 5.27
N GLY A 78 -21.94 -16.76 4.95
CA GLY A 78 -23.13 -16.37 5.70
C GLY A 78 -23.35 -14.84 5.74
N ARG A 79 -23.22 -14.22 6.92
CA ARG A 79 -23.33 -12.76 7.11
C ARG A 79 -21.98 -12.03 6.97
N LYS A 80 -20.87 -12.75 6.89
CA LYS A 80 -19.54 -12.16 6.68
C LYS A 80 -19.36 -11.89 5.19
N ILE A 81 -18.94 -10.68 4.88
CA ILE A 81 -18.71 -10.23 3.51
C ILE A 81 -17.31 -9.63 3.49
N ILE A 82 -16.46 -10.16 2.63
CA ILE A 82 -15.11 -9.69 2.37
C ILE A 82 -15.05 -9.32 0.89
N VAL A 83 -14.59 -8.11 0.60
CA VAL A 83 -14.53 -7.60 -0.77
C VAL A 83 -13.12 -7.19 -1.11
N ASP A 84 -12.60 -7.67 -2.24
CA ASP A 84 -11.33 -7.17 -2.77
C ASP A 84 -11.56 -5.79 -3.40
N SER A 85 -10.90 -4.76 -2.88
CA SER A 85 -11.15 -3.40 -3.32
C SER A 85 -10.68 -3.11 -4.75
N GLU A 86 -9.58 -3.71 -5.17
CA GLU A 86 -8.96 -3.39 -6.46
C GLU A 86 -9.81 -3.99 -7.58
N LEU A 87 -10.17 -5.27 -7.44
CA LEU A 87 -11.03 -5.98 -8.38
C LEU A 87 -12.44 -5.37 -8.45
N ALA A 88 -13.01 -4.94 -7.32
CA ALA A 88 -14.32 -4.26 -7.31
C ALA A 88 -14.32 -2.94 -8.09
N LEU A 89 -13.21 -2.18 -8.07
CA LEU A 89 -13.06 -0.95 -8.85
C LEU A 89 -12.86 -1.21 -10.34
N GLU A 90 -12.14 -2.27 -10.69
CA GLU A 90 -11.94 -2.69 -12.09
C GLU A 90 -13.26 -3.12 -12.74
N LEU A 91 -14.04 -3.97 -12.07
CA LEU A 91 -15.36 -4.42 -12.57
C LEU A 91 -16.32 -3.25 -12.80
N MET A 92 -16.30 -2.26 -11.91
CA MET A 92 -17.14 -1.06 -12.07
C MET A 92 -16.72 -0.19 -13.24
N LYS A 93 -15.43 -0.14 -13.57
CA LYS A 93 -14.93 0.55 -14.77
C LYS A 93 -15.28 -0.22 -16.05
N ALA A 94 -15.21 -1.55 -16.02
CA ALA A 94 -15.51 -2.41 -17.17
C ALA A 94 -17.02 -2.46 -17.51
N SER A 95 -17.91 -2.31 -16.53
CA SER A 95 -19.36 -2.28 -16.72
C SER A 95 -19.90 -0.94 -17.27
N LYS A 96 -19.04 0.04 -17.55
CA LYS A 96 -19.41 1.37 -18.04
C LYS A 96 -19.12 1.51 -19.53
#